data_AF-A0AAN8F819-F1
#
_entry.id   AF-A0AAN8F819-F1
#
_cell.length_a   1.000
_cell.length_b   1.000
_cell.length_c   1.000
_cell.angle_alpha   90.00
_cell.angle_beta   90.00
_cell.angle_gamma   90.00
#
_symmetry.space_group_name_H-M   'P 1'
#
loop_
_entity.id
_entity.type
_entity.pdbx_description
1 polymer ?
#
loop_
_entity_poly.entity_id
_entity_poly.type
_entity_poly.pdbx_seq_one_letter_code
_entity_poly.pdbx_strand_id
1 'polypeptide(L)'
;VSMVVERGVALWKRRCYETYGPQFAKVAIVVSIVISCLAVLMVTRGITQTLPTSYCILNGIATPQSVMILKLIICAVDVLTLMAIAVLFILNKILVKRKTFDLQSSYQLLENSTLIRIISPLAIFQTLFYISFSVSGAVISLLHQEMDRVTYVSLTSATYSIPFYTMLSPILMWLTIGWSQQLNETKLRKLTKPTVSENEAYFQSYKEMWGKPRAAR
;
A
#
# COMPACT_ATOMS: atom_id res chain seq x y z
N VAL A 1 -0.92 -6.04 5.66
CA VAL A 1 -1.51 -5.90 7.02
C VAL A 1 -0.65 -5.07 7.96
N SER A 2 0.56 -5.50 8.32
CA SER A 2 1.39 -4.85 9.37
C SER A 2 1.61 -3.34 9.16
N MET A 3 1.87 -2.92 7.93
CA MET A 3 2.03 -1.51 7.57
C MET A 3 0.74 -0.70 7.83
N VAL A 4 -0.44 -1.26 7.52
CA VAL A 4 -1.73 -0.60 7.74
C VAL A 4 -2.00 -0.44 9.24
N VAL A 5 -1.69 -1.47 10.03
CA VAL A 5 -1.82 -1.43 11.49
C VAL A 5 -0.89 -0.38 12.09
N GLU A 6 0.38 -0.36 11.67
CA GLU A 6 1.35 0.66 12.08
C GLU A 6 0.81 2.08 11.80
N ARG A 7 0.33 2.33 10.58
CA ARG A 7 -0.23 3.63 10.20
C ARG A 7 -1.52 3.97 10.93
N GLY A 8 -2.33 2.99 11.30
CA GLY A 8 -3.49 3.17 12.17
C GLY A 8 -3.12 3.55 13.60
N VAL A 9 -2.11 2.89 14.17
CA VAL A 9 -1.56 3.21 15.49
C VAL A 9 -0.93 4.61 15.49
N ALA A 10 -0.17 4.96 14.45
CA ALA A 10 0.37 6.29 14.26
C ALA A 10 -0.75 7.35 14.17
N LEU A 11 -1.89 7.02 13.54
CA LEU A 11 -3.04 7.91 13.47
C LEU A 11 -3.72 8.12 14.83
N TRP A 12 -3.82 7.07 15.66
CA TRP A 12 -4.51 7.09 16.96
C TRP A 12 -3.64 7.66 18.09
N LYS A 13 -2.39 7.20 18.24
CA LYS A 13 -1.46 7.59 19.31
C LYS A 13 -0.34 8.53 18.82
N ARG A 14 -0.69 9.56 18.05
CA ARG A 14 0.27 10.48 17.40
C ARG A 14 1.33 11.07 18.33
N ARG A 15 0.95 11.46 19.56
CA ARG A 15 1.83 12.17 20.50
C ARG A 15 2.98 11.31 21.07
N CYS A 16 2.80 10.00 21.13
CA CYS A 16 3.78 9.08 21.71
C CYS A 16 4.37 8.12 20.67
N TYR A 17 4.04 8.31 19.39
CA TYR A 17 4.41 7.37 18.33
C TYR A 17 5.93 7.32 18.11
N GLU A 18 6.64 8.43 18.28
CA GLU A 18 8.10 8.48 18.07
C GLU A 18 8.88 7.54 18.99
N THR A 19 8.40 7.31 20.22
CA THR A 19 9.06 6.42 21.18
C THR A 19 8.74 4.94 20.94
N TYR A 20 7.50 4.62 20.57
CA TYR A 20 7.02 3.23 20.48
C TYR A 20 6.95 2.68 19.05
N GLY A 21 6.90 3.53 18.03
CA GLY A 21 6.73 3.16 16.62
C GLY A 21 7.75 2.14 16.13
N PRO A 22 9.06 2.37 16.30
CA PRO A 22 10.09 1.44 15.83
C PRO A 22 10.02 0.07 16.51
N GLN A 23 9.68 0.02 17.80
CA GLN A 23 9.56 -1.24 18.54
C GLN A 23 8.34 -2.04 18.06
N PHE A 24 7.22 -1.35 17.83
CA PHE A 24 6.02 -1.97 17.30
C PHE A 24 6.25 -2.55 15.89
N ALA A 25 6.94 -1.81 15.01
CA ALA A 25 7.27 -2.29 13.68
C ALA A 25 8.13 -3.56 13.71
N LYS A 26 9.16 -3.62 14.58
CA LYS A 26 10.00 -4.81 14.77
C LYS A 26 9.18 -6.03 15.20
N VAL A 27 8.32 -5.87 16.20
CA VAL A 27 7.44 -6.97 16.67
C VAL A 27 6.51 -7.44 15.55
N ALA A 28 5.92 -6.51 14.79
CA ALA A 28 5.02 -6.86 13.70
C ALA A 28 5.72 -7.63 12.56
N ILE A 29 6.99 -7.34 12.28
CA ILE A 29 7.80 -8.11 11.31
C ILE A 29 8.01 -9.53 11.81
N VAL A 30 8.44 -9.71 13.06
CA VAL A 30 8.66 -11.05 13.65
C VAL A 30 7.38 -11.88 13.62
N VAL A 31 6.25 -11.30 14.04
CA VAL A 31 4.94 -11.97 14.00
C VAL A 31 4.56 -12.37 12.57
N SER A 32 4.77 -11.51 11.58
CA SER A 32 4.52 -11.81 10.17
C SER A 32 5.33 -13.01 9.66
N ILE A 33 6.61 -13.08 10.04
CA ILE A 33 7.50 -14.19 9.65
C ILE A 33 7.01 -15.50 10.28
N VAL A 34 6.70 -15.48 11.58
CA VAL A 34 6.23 -16.67 12.30
C VAL A 34 4.93 -17.20 11.71
N ILE A 35 3.94 -16.33 11.45
CA ILE A 35 2.67 -16.72 10.82
C ILE A 35 2.91 -17.31 9.43
N SER A 36 3.81 -16.72 8.64
CA SER A 36 4.14 -17.23 7.29
C SER A 36 4.79 -18.62 7.36
N CYS A 37 5.75 -18.83 8.26
CA CYS A 37 6.38 -20.13 8.48
C CYS A 37 5.35 -21.18 8.93
N LEU A 38 4.48 -20.84 9.88
CA LEU A 38 3.42 -21.74 10.35
C LEU A 38 2.46 -22.13 9.22
N ALA A 39 2.05 -21.18 8.39
CA ALA A 39 1.19 -21.46 7.25
C ALA A 39 1.85 -22.43 6.26
N VAL A 40 3.12 -22.22 5.91
CA VAL A 40 3.88 -23.12 5.03
C VAL A 40 4.02 -24.51 5.65
N LEU A 41 4.34 -24.60 6.95
CA LEU A 41 4.45 -25.87 7.67
C LEU A 41 3.12 -26.63 7.71
N MET A 42 2.00 -25.94 7.94
CA MET A 42 0.68 -26.57 7.94
C MET A 42 0.34 -27.17 6.57
N VAL A 43 0.63 -26.47 5.48
CA VAL A 43 0.32 -26.99 4.14
C VAL A 43 1.28 -28.11 3.75
N THR A 44 2.56 -28.02 4.10
CA THR A 44 3.58 -29.03 3.73
C THR A 44 3.46 -30.33 4.52
N ARG A 45 2.96 -30.29 5.77
CA ARG A 45 2.71 -31.50 6.58
C ARG A 45 1.71 -32.46 5.96
N GLY A 46 0.80 -31.99 5.10
CA GLY A 46 -0.21 -32.82 4.44
C GLY A 46 0.28 -33.53 3.17
N ILE A 47 1.56 -33.37 2.79
CA ILE A 47 2.10 -33.93 1.54
C ILE A 47 2.70 -35.30 1.82
N THR A 48 1.91 -36.36 1.64
CA THR A 48 2.43 -37.73 1.54
C THR A 48 3.09 -37.92 0.17
N GLN A 49 4.42 -37.96 0.14
CA GLN A 49 5.22 -38.29 -1.05
C GLN A 49 5.11 -39.78 -1.36
N THR A 50 4.06 -40.20 -2.07
CA THR A 50 3.91 -41.61 -2.47
C THR A 50 4.24 -41.89 -3.93
N LEU A 51 4.41 -40.87 -4.80
CA LEU A 51 4.81 -41.05 -6.21
C LEU A 51 5.80 -39.96 -6.66
N PRO A 52 6.77 -40.28 -7.55
CA PRO A 52 7.62 -39.28 -8.19
C PRO A 52 6.77 -38.46 -9.17
N THR A 53 6.49 -37.21 -8.81
CA THR A 53 5.75 -36.26 -9.66
C THR A 53 6.68 -35.18 -10.19
N SER A 54 6.61 -34.88 -11.48
CA SER A 54 7.41 -33.84 -12.15
C SER A 54 6.94 -32.40 -11.93
N TYR A 55 5.91 -32.19 -11.10
CA TYR A 55 5.34 -30.88 -10.81
C TYR A 55 5.59 -30.45 -9.36
N CYS A 56 6.11 -29.24 -9.16
CA CYS A 56 6.32 -28.63 -7.83
C CYS A 56 5.10 -27.82 -7.35
N ILE A 57 3.89 -28.18 -7.80
CA ILE A 57 2.67 -27.44 -7.50
C ILE A 57 1.95 -28.14 -6.33
N LEU A 58 1.87 -27.41 -5.21
CA LEU A 58 1.27 -27.85 -3.94
C LEU A 58 -0.19 -28.31 -4.07
N ASN A 59 -0.87 -27.89 -5.14
CA ASN A 59 -2.29 -28.16 -5.39
C ASN A 59 -2.57 -29.55 -5.98
N GLY A 60 -1.54 -30.31 -6.38
CA GLY A 60 -1.73 -31.62 -7.03
C GLY A 60 -1.71 -32.83 -6.08
N ILE A 61 -1.43 -32.64 -4.79
CA ILE A 61 -1.22 -33.73 -3.81
C ILE A 61 -1.89 -33.44 -2.45
N ALA A 62 -1.92 -32.19 -2.00
CA ALA A 62 -2.65 -31.81 -0.78
C ALA A 62 -4.17 -31.78 -1.04
N THR A 63 -4.97 -32.01 0.01
CA THR A 63 -6.44 -31.89 -0.05
C THR A 63 -6.84 -30.55 -0.71
N PRO A 64 -7.50 -30.53 -1.89
CA PRO A 64 -7.79 -29.30 -2.64
C PRO A 64 -8.58 -28.27 -1.82
N GLN A 65 -9.36 -28.75 -0.84
CA GLN A 65 -10.12 -27.93 0.10
C GLN A 65 -9.23 -27.03 0.98
N SER A 66 -8.14 -27.55 1.55
CA SER A 66 -7.25 -26.78 2.45
C SER A 66 -6.56 -25.63 1.71
N VAL A 67 -6.16 -25.85 0.46
CA VAL A 67 -5.57 -24.82 -0.39
C VAL A 67 -6.63 -23.77 -0.78
N MET A 68 -7.84 -24.20 -1.14
CA MET A 68 -8.94 -23.28 -1.46
C MET A 68 -9.29 -22.37 -0.27
N ILE A 69 -9.39 -22.94 0.93
CA ILE A 69 -9.64 -22.18 2.16
C ILE A 69 -8.52 -21.15 2.39
N LEU A 70 -7.25 -21.55 2.24
CA LEU A 70 -6.12 -20.65 2.44
C LEU A 70 -6.12 -19.50 1.41
N LYS A 71 -6.43 -19.77 0.14
CA LYS A 71 -6.59 -18.74 -0.89
C LYS A 71 -7.69 -17.74 -0.54
N LEU A 72 -8.84 -18.23 -0.09
CA LEU A 72 -9.97 -17.39 0.34
C LEU A 72 -9.62 -16.53 1.56
N ILE A 73 -8.92 -17.10 2.55
CA ILE A 73 -8.46 -16.36 3.73
C ILE A 73 -7.51 -15.23 3.32
N ILE A 74 -6.53 -15.51 2.46
CA ILE A 74 -5.59 -14.48 1.99
C ILE A 74 -6.34 -13.37 1.25
N CYS A 75 -7.25 -13.72 0.33
CA CYS A 75 -8.07 -12.75 -0.40
C CYS A 75 -8.92 -11.90 0.54
N ALA A 76 -9.58 -12.52 1.54
CA ALA A 76 -10.39 -11.82 2.52
C ALA A 76 -9.56 -10.83 3.36
N VAL A 77 -8.38 -11.26 3.83
CA VAL A 77 -7.45 -10.39 4.55
C VAL A 77 -7.01 -9.22 3.67
N ASP A 78 -6.74 -9.45 2.40
CA ASP A 78 -6.31 -8.40 1.46
C ASP A 78 -7.41 -7.35 1.23
N VAL A 79 -8.64 -7.79 0.98
CA VAL A 79 -9.81 -6.90 0.86
C VAL A 79 -10.04 -6.11 2.15
N LEU A 80 -9.95 -6.75 3.32
CA LEU A 80 -10.07 -6.07 4.61
C LEU A 80 -8.96 -5.03 4.80
N THR A 81 -7.73 -5.29 4.34
CA THR A 81 -6.66 -4.30 4.40
C THR A 81 -6.91 -3.11 3.48
N LEU A 82 -7.45 -3.33 2.28
CA LEU A 82 -7.81 -2.25 1.37
C LEU A 82 -8.90 -1.36 1.99
N MET A 83 -9.92 -1.97 2.59
CA MET A 83 -10.97 -1.26 3.33
C MET A 83 -10.39 -0.45 4.49
N ALA A 84 -9.48 -1.03 5.28
CA ALA A 84 -8.81 -0.32 6.36
C ALA A 84 -7.98 0.88 5.86
N ILE A 85 -7.27 0.74 4.74
CA ILE A 85 -6.53 1.85 4.11
C ILE A 85 -7.49 2.98 3.71
N ALA A 86 -8.64 2.66 3.11
CA ALA A 86 -9.64 3.65 2.73
C ALA A 86 -10.20 4.41 3.95
N VAL A 87 -10.52 3.70 5.03
CA VAL A 87 -10.96 4.30 6.30
C VAL A 87 -9.88 5.21 6.88
N LEU A 88 -8.62 4.76 6.93
CA LEU A 88 -7.50 5.57 7.42
C LEU A 88 -7.30 6.84 6.58
N PHE A 89 -7.47 6.76 5.26
CA PHE A 89 -7.39 7.91 4.37
C PHE A 89 -8.46 8.96 4.68
N ILE A 90 -9.71 8.53 4.89
CA ILE A 90 -10.84 9.40 5.24
C ILE A 90 -10.60 10.06 6.60
N LEU A 91 -10.24 9.27 7.62
CA LEU A 91 -9.96 9.78 8.97
C LEU A 91 -8.81 10.78 8.96
N ASN A 92 -7.75 10.50 8.19
CA ASN A 92 -6.63 11.42 8.04
C ASN A 92 -7.07 12.75 7.42
N LYS A 93 -7.85 12.72 6.33
CA LYS A 93 -8.40 13.95 5.71
C LYS A 93 -9.27 14.76 6.68
N ILE A 94 -10.11 14.12 7.48
CA ILE A 94 -10.95 14.80 8.48
C ILE A 94 -10.07 15.48 9.54
N LEU A 95 -9.03 14.78 10.01
CA LEU A 95 -8.16 15.25 11.10
C LEU A 95 -7.17 16.33 10.63
N VAL A 96 -6.80 16.36 9.35
CA VAL A 96 -6.08 17.49 8.75
C VAL A 96 -6.94 18.75 8.71
N LYS A 97 -8.24 18.63 8.40
CA LYS A 97 -9.15 19.78 8.32
C LYS A 97 -9.49 20.42 9.68
N ARG A 98 -9.48 19.65 10.76
CA ARG A 98 -9.91 20.09 12.11
C ARG A 98 -8.78 20.63 13.00
N LYS A 99 -7.62 20.95 12.44
CA LYS A 99 -6.37 20.99 13.21
C LYS A 99 -6.08 22.34 13.88
N THR A 100 -5.64 22.27 15.14
CA THR A 100 -5.00 23.35 15.91
C THR A 100 -3.48 23.24 15.83
N PHE A 101 -2.75 24.37 15.88
CA PHE A 101 -1.32 24.55 15.56
C PHE A 101 -0.33 23.82 16.50
N ASP A 102 -0.28 22.49 16.46
CA ASP A 102 0.80 21.68 17.05
C ASP A 102 1.67 21.09 15.93
N LEU A 103 2.97 21.39 15.96
CA LEU A 103 3.92 21.06 14.90
C LEU A 103 4.14 19.54 14.79
N GLN A 104 4.24 18.84 15.92
CA GLN A 104 4.52 17.40 15.95
C GLN A 104 3.34 16.60 15.37
N SER A 105 2.12 16.93 15.81
CA SER A 105 0.91 16.30 15.24
C SER A 105 0.71 16.68 13.76
N SER A 106 1.16 17.86 13.34
CA SER A 106 1.24 18.35 11.95
C SER A 106 2.08 17.48 11.06
N TYR A 107 3.31 17.24 11.48
CA TYR A 107 4.24 16.36 10.79
C TYR A 107 3.68 14.94 10.63
N GLN A 108 3.27 14.29 11.72
CA GLN A 108 2.80 12.90 11.73
C GLN A 108 1.58 12.65 10.81
N LEU A 109 0.64 13.60 10.75
CA LEU A 109 -0.53 13.51 9.86
C LEU A 109 -0.15 13.66 8.38
N LEU A 110 0.77 14.59 8.06
CA LEU A 110 1.22 14.85 6.70
C LEU A 110 2.01 13.64 6.16
N GLU A 111 2.91 13.10 6.99
CA GLU A 111 3.67 11.89 6.67
C GLU A 111 2.71 10.72 6.42
N ASN A 112 1.78 10.47 7.34
CA ASN A 112 0.81 9.40 7.19
C ASN A 112 -0.08 9.59 5.95
N SER A 113 -0.46 10.83 5.61
CA SER A 113 -1.25 11.09 4.40
C SER A 113 -0.45 10.82 3.12
N THR A 114 0.85 11.11 3.13
CA THR A 114 1.74 10.86 2.00
C THR A 114 1.97 9.37 1.82
N LEU A 115 2.22 8.66 2.93
CA LEU A 115 2.41 7.22 2.92
C LEU A 115 1.15 6.47 2.50
N ILE A 116 -0.02 6.82 3.05
CA ILE A 116 -1.30 6.19 2.62
C ILE A 116 -1.54 6.39 1.12
N ARG A 117 -1.17 7.55 0.56
CA ARG A 117 -1.28 7.81 -0.88
C ARG A 117 -0.36 6.92 -1.72
N ILE A 118 0.82 6.57 -1.21
CA ILE A 118 1.77 5.66 -1.88
C ILE A 118 1.31 4.19 -1.74
N ILE A 119 0.84 3.80 -0.55
CA ILE A 119 0.41 2.43 -0.25
C ILE A 119 -0.91 2.08 -0.96
N SER A 120 -1.81 3.05 -1.13
CA SER A 120 -3.12 2.83 -1.73
C SER A 120 -3.09 2.21 -3.14
N PRO A 121 -2.36 2.74 -4.14
CA PRO A 121 -2.30 2.13 -5.47
C PRO A 121 -1.67 0.73 -5.44
N LEU A 122 -0.68 0.51 -4.58
CA LEU A 122 -0.06 -0.79 -4.40
C LEU A 122 -1.05 -1.83 -3.83
N ALA A 123 -1.83 -1.44 -2.82
CA ALA A 123 -2.85 -2.30 -2.21
C ALA A 123 -3.99 -2.61 -3.19
N ILE A 124 -4.43 -1.64 -3.99
CA ILE A 124 -5.42 -1.88 -5.06
C ILE A 124 -4.86 -2.89 -6.06
N PHE A 125 -3.63 -2.68 -6.53
CA PHE A 125 -2.99 -3.60 -7.47
C PHE A 125 -2.88 -5.02 -6.90
N GLN A 126 -2.45 -5.15 -5.65
CA GLN A 126 -2.40 -6.42 -4.93
C GLN A 126 -3.78 -7.11 -4.87
N THR A 127 -4.85 -6.38 -4.48
CA THR A 127 -6.20 -6.93 -4.42
C THR A 127 -6.73 -7.44 -5.75
N LEU A 128 -6.42 -6.75 -6.86
CA LEU A 128 -6.84 -7.19 -8.19
C LEU A 128 -6.24 -8.56 -8.55
N PHE A 129 -4.95 -8.76 -8.26
CA PHE A 129 -4.28 -10.04 -8.52
C PHE A 129 -4.78 -11.15 -7.60
N TYR A 130 -4.98 -10.87 -6.31
CA TYR A 130 -5.49 -11.88 -5.37
C TYR A 130 -6.94 -12.27 -5.65
N ILE A 131 -7.80 -11.32 -6.01
CA ILE A 131 -9.18 -11.60 -6.42
C ILE A 131 -9.18 -12.45 -7.70
N SER A 132 -8.42 -12.06 -8.72
CA SER A 132 -8.30 -12.83 -9.96
C SER A 132 -7.85 -14.27 -9.71
N PHE A 133 -6.82 -14.44 -8.88
CA PHE A 133 -6.31 -15.76 -8.50
C PHE A 133 -7.34 -16.59 -7.70
N SER A 134 -8.06 -15.96 -6.77
CA SER A 134 -9.07 -16.63 -5.95
C SER A 134 -10.28 -17.04 -6.78
N VAL A 135 -10.80 -16.15 -7.64
CA VAL A 135 -11.94 -16.43 -8.52
C VAL A 135 -11.61 -17.56 -9.47
N SER A 136 -10.46 -17.48 -10.13
CA SER A 136 -10.02 -18.52 -11.06
C SER A 136 -9.83 -19.87 -10.36
N GLY A 137 -9.25 -19.85 -9.16
CA GLY A 137 -9.13 -21.04 -8.31
C GLY A 137 -10.48 -21.64 -7.94
N ALA A 138 -11.48 -20.81 -7.60
CA ALA A 138 -12.83 -21.27 -7.29
C ALA A 138 -13.53 -21.88 -8.50
N VAL A 139 -13.43 -21.25 -9.68
CA VAL A 139 -14.00 -21.77 -10.94
C VAL A 139 -13.38 -23.11 -11.31
N ILE A 140 -12.05 -23.23 -11.25
CA ILE A 140 -11.33 -24.49 -11.53
C ILE A 140 -11.73 -25.58 -10.52
N SER A 141 -11.97 -25.22 -9.25
CA SER A 141 -12.43 -26.15 -8.22
C SER A 141 -13.85 -26.67 -8.49
N LEU A 142 -14.76 -25.81 -8.96
CA LEU A 142 -16.13 -26.20 -9.33
C LEU A 142 -16.15 -27.14 -10.53
N LEU A 143 -15.24 -26.93 -11.50
CA LEU A 143 -15.12 -27.77 -12.69
C LEU A 143 -14.26 -29.03 -12.46
N HIS A 144 -13.78 -29.25 -11.23
CA HIS A 144 -12.82 -30.33 -10.94
C HIS A 144 -13.35 -31.73 -11.27
N GLN A 145 -14.66 -31.98 -11.09
CA GLN A 145 -15.26 -33.30 -11.33
C GLN A 145 -15.30 -33.68 -12.82
N GLU A 146 -15.29 -32.69 -13.71
CA GLU A 146 -15.35 -32.87 -15.17
C GLU A 146 -13.96 -32.89 -15.83
N MET A 147 -12.89 -32.67 -15.04
CA MET A 147 -11.53 -32.49 -15.57
C MET A 147 -10.61 -33.63 -15.18
N ASP A 148 -9.83 -34.10 -16.16
CA ASP A 148 -8.70 -34.98 -15.88
C ASP A 148 -7.64 -34.27 -15.02
N ARG A 149 -6.90 -35.05 -14.22
CA ARG A 149 -5.93 -34.53 -13.24
C ARG A 149 -4.85 -33.67 -13.89
N VAL A 150 -4.39 -34.05 -15.09
CA VAL A 150 -3.35 -33.31 -15.82
C VAL A 150 -3.87 -31.94 -16.25
N THR A 151 -5.09 -31.90 -16.75
CA THR A 151 -5.78 -30.66 -17.18
C THR A 151 -5.98 -29.72 -16.00
N TYR A 152 -6.44 -30.24 -14.85
CA TYR A 152 -6.61 -29.47 -13.62
C TYR A 152 -5.30 -28.79 -13.16
N VAL A 153 -4.20 -29.54 -13.12
CA VAL A 153 -2.90 -29.01 -12.69
C VAL A 153 -2.37 -27.96 -13.66
N SER A 154 -2.50 -28.20 -14.97
CA SER A 154 -2.05 -27.28 -16.02
C SER A 154 -2.80 -25.95 -15.96
N LEU A 155 -4.14 -25.98 -15.87
CA LEU A 155 -4.98 -24.78 -15.72
C LEU A 155 -4.64 -24.02 -14.43
N THR A 156 -4.46 -24.74 -13.33
CA THR A 156 -4.10 -24.14 -12.05
C THR A 156 -2.73 -23.45 -12.10
N SER A 157 -1.76 -24.04 -12.81
CA SER A 157 -0.44 -23.44 -13.03
C SER A 157 -0.51 -22.20 -13.92
N ALA A 158 -1.26 -22.29 -15.02
CA ALA A 158 -1.42 -21.18 -15.96
C ALA A 158 -2.07 -19.95 -15.31
N THR A 159 -2.93 -20.18 -14.31
CA THR A 159 -3.63 -19.10 -13.60
C THR A 159 -2.88 -18.55 -12.39
N TYR A 160 -1.65 -19.00 -12.15
CA TYR A 160 -0.84 -18.51 -11.03
C TYR A 160 -0.27 -17.12 -11.32
N SER A 161 -1.03 -16.08 -10.96
CA SER A 161 -0.71 -14.68 -11.28
C SER A 161 0.24 -14.00 -10.28
N ILE A 162 0.54 -14.64 -9.14
CA ILE A 162 1.30 -14.05 -8.03
C ILE A 162 2.72 -13.59 -8.43
N PRO A 163 3.51 -14.36 -9.22
CA PRO A 163 4.86 -13.94 -9.61
C PRO A 163 4.85 -12.62 -10.39
N PHE A 164 3.86 -12.42 -11.26
CA PHE A 164 3.72 -11.19 -12.02
C PHE A 164 3.47 -9.99 -11.12
N TYR A 165 2.62 -10.12 -10.09
CA TYR A 165 2.44 -9.09 -9.08
C TYR A 165 3.76 -8.75 -8.38
N THR A 166 4.55 -9.76 -7.98
CA THR A 166 5.81 -9.53 -7.27
C THR A 166 6.86 -8.82 -8.12
N MET A 167 6.88 -9.06 -9.44
CA MET A 167 7.77 -8.35 -10.37
C MET A 167 7.32 -6.92 -10.66
N LEU A 168 6.00 -6.68 -10.75
CA LEU A 168 5.45 -5.36 -11.07
C LEU A 168 5.36 -4.43 -9.85
N SER A 169 5.24 -4.98 -8.65
CA SER A 169 5.20 -4.24 -7.37
C SER A 169 6.34 -3.22 -7.20
N PRO A 170 7.63 -3.56 -7.35
CA PRO A 170 8.73 -2.61 -7.18
C PRO A 170 8.68 -1.47 -8.21
N ILE A 171 8.25 -1.75 -9.45
CA ILE A 171 8.08 -0.74 -10.50
C ILE A 171 6.98 0.25 -10.09
N LEU A 172 5.83 -0.26 -9.63
CA LEU A 172 4.74 0.58 -9.12
C LEU A 172 5.17 1.40 -7.90
N MET A 173 5.91 0.81 -6.98
CA MET A 173 6.44 1.50 -5.80
C MET A 173 7.39 2.62 -6.20
N TRP A 174 8.30 2.37 -7.15
CA TRP A 174 9.18 3.41 -7.70
C TRP A 174 8.38 4.56 -8.31
N LEU A 175 7.43 4.25 -9.20
CA LEU A 175 6.62 5.26 -9.89
C LEU A 175 5.82 6.12 -8.90
N THR A 176 5.18 5.47 -7.91
CA THR A 176 4.36 6.16 -6.91
C THR A 176 5.19 7.05 -5.98
N ILE A 177 6.38 6.61 -5.58
CA ILE A 177 7.32 7.43 -4.81
C ILE A 177 7.80 8.62 -5.64
N GLY A 178 8.25 8.40 -6.88
CA GLY A 178 8.71 9.46 -7.76
C GLY A 178 7.64 10.51 -8.02
N TRP A 179 6.40 10.08 -8.28
CA TRP A 179 5.25 10.99 -8.42
C TRP A 179 4.95 11.75 -7.13
N SER A 180 5.05 11.09 -5.98
CA SER A 180 4.85 11.75 -4.68
C SER A 180 5.91 12.83 -4.43
N GLN A 181 7.18 12.58 -4.80
CA GLN A 181 8.26 13.55 -4.69
C GLN A 181 8.02 14.76 -5.60
N GLN A 182 7.67 14.55 -6.87
CA GLN A 182 7.37 15.62 -7.83
C GLN A 182 6.23 16.53 -7.36
N LEU A 183 5.18 15.95 -6.76
CA LEU A 183 4.07 16.70 -6.20
C LEU A 183 4.49 17.55 -5.01
N ASN A 184 5.37 17.04 -4.15
CA ASN A 184 5.90 17.78 -3.01
C ASN A 184 6.80 18.92 -3.48
N GLU A 185 7.68 18.68 -4.45
CA GLU A 185 8.51 19.74 -5.06
C GLU A 185 7.66 20.84 -5.71
N THR A 186 6.59 20.47 -6.42
CA THR A 186 5.70 21.45 -7.04
C THR A 186 4.96 22.29 -6.00
N LYS A 187 4.54 21.69 -4.88
CA LYS A 187 3.95 22.43 -3.74
C LYS A 187 4.97 23.36 -3.09
N LEU A 188 6.19 22.87 -2.83
CA LEU A 188 7.26 23.69 -2.28
C LEU A 188 7.59 24.85 -3.21
N ARG A 189 7.75 24.62 -4.52
CA ARG A 189 7.95 25.69 -5.51
C ARG A 189 6.81 26.72 -5.52
N LYS A 190 5.56 26.32 -5.28
CA LYS A 190 4.43 27.26 -5.16
C LYS A 190 4.47 28.09 -3.88
N LEU A 191 4.98 27.52 -2.77
CA LEU A 191 5.13 28.21 -1.49
C LEU A 191 6.41 29.06 -1.40
N THR A 192 7.47 28.63 -2.09
CA THR A 192 8.80 29.27 -2.15
C THR A 192 8.89 30.29 -3.27
N LYS A 193 8.04 30.21 -4.30
CA LYS A 193 7.82 31.37 -5.17
C LYS A 193 7.40 32.50 -4.22
N PRO A 194 8.23 33.55 -4.06
CA PRO A 194 7.81 34.67 -3.25
C PRO A 194 6.53 35.19 -3.89
N THR A 195 5.66 35.80 -3.11
CA THR A 195 4.61 36.70 -3.57
C THR A 195 5.25 37.93 -4.25
N VAL A 196 5.99 37.68 -5.33
CA VAL A 196 6.68 38.64 -6.20
C VAL A 196 5.67 39.46 -7.01
N SER A 197 4.36 39.14 -6.96
CA SER A 197 3.38 39.90 -7.75
C SER A 197 2.58 40.94 -6.98
N GLU A 198 2.47 40.86 -5.65
CA GLU A 198 1.70 41.86 -4.88
C GLU A 198 2.60 42.83 -4.14
N ASN A 199 3.53 42.36 -3.31
CA ASN A 199 4.44 43.24 -2.59
C ASN A 199 5.45 43.91 -3.54
N GLU A 200 5.99 43.18 -4.52
CA GLU A 200 6.92 43.77 -5.49
C GLU A 200 6.22 44.78 -6.41
N ALA A 201 4.99 44.49 -6.85
CA ALA A 201 4.17 45.44 -7.60
C ALA A 201 3.79 46.67 -6.76
N TYR A 202 3.53 46.48 -5.46
CA TYR A 202 3.27 47.56 -4.51
C TYR A 202 4.52 48.44 -4.28
N PHE A 203 5.69 47.84 -4.06
CA PHE A 203 6.93 48.60 -3.89
C PHE A 203 7.41 49.24 -5.19
N GLN A 204 7.17 48.61 -6.33
CA GLN A 204 7.52 49.15 -7.66
C GLN A 204 6.66 50.35 -8.03
N SER A 205 5.34 50.31 -7.75
CA SER A 205 4.45 51.47 -7.93
C SER A 205 4.81 52.63 -6.99
N TYR A 206 5.18 52.36 -5.73
CA TYR A 206 5.72 53.40 -4.84
C TYR A 206 7.03 54.00 -5.36
N LYS A 207 7.94 53.17 -5.89
CA LYS A 207 9.22 53.63 -6.43
C LYS A 207 9.04 54.54 -7.65
N GLU A 208 8.02 54.30 -8.47
CA GLU A 208 7.66 55.17 -9.61
C GLU A 208 7.00 56.49 -9.20
N MET A 209 6.17 56.49 -8.14
CA MET A 209 5.53 57.70 -7.63
C MET A 209 6.52 58.65 -6.93
N TRP A 210 7.46 58.09 -6.18
CA TRP A 210 8.35 58.87 -5.30
C TRP A 210 9.79 58.97 -5.80
N GLY A 211 10.19 58.15 -6.78
CA GLY A 211 11.55 58.11 -7.32
C GLY A 211 11.83 59.08 -8.47
N LYS A 212 10.83 59.84 -8.94
CA LYS A 212 11.08 60.92 -9.91
C LYS A 212 11.56 62.16 -9.16
N PRO A 213 12.82 62.61 -9.35
CA PRO A 213 13.23 63.91 -8.84
C PRO A 213 12.32 64.95 -9.48
N ARG A 214 11.70 65.81 -8.66
CA ARG A 214 11.05 67.01 -9.19
C ARG A 214 12.12 67.78 -9.95
N ALA A 215 12.00 67.82 -11.27
CA ALA A 215 12.74 68.76 -12.10
C ALA A 215 12.36 70.15 -11.58
N ALA A 216 13.26 70.73 -10.79
CA ALA A 216 13.17 72.11 -10.37
C ALA A 216 13.26 72.99 -11.62
N ARG A 217 12.35 73.96 -11.69
CA ARG A 217 12.28 75.02 -12.70
C ARG A 217 13.61 75.71 -12.93
#